data_AF-A0A7S4HZF3-F1
#
_entry.id   AF-A0A7S4HZF3-F1
#
_cell.length_a   1.000
_cell.length_b   1.000
_cell.length_c   1.000
_cell.angle_alpha   90.00
_cell.angle_beta   90.00
_cell.angle_gamma   90.00
#
_symmetry.space_group_name_H-M   'P 1'
#
loop_
_entity.id
_entity.type
_entity.pdbx_description
1 polymer ?
#
loop_
_entity_poly.entity_id
_entity_poly.type
_entity_poly.pdbx_seq_one_letter_code
_entity_poly.pdbx_strand_id
1 'polypeptide(L)'
;RHRAPATPTARRGRVPGCRAADGARTSYPDALLALRLPGDAFNAYLTSRLQLEEARLASEVDGRVRRQVQAELARLAEFEDDRDGREADALQRHIVDEILTLKCPREGCRQAYDDFEGCAALVCSRCRDPPCHFCGWCLHDCGRDAHAHVRTCPHKPAGTDAYYPRPRAVFDDHWKRRKAARIAEAMEAARPAVRARVCRALRVQLDEVGYGAQ
;
A
#
# COMPACT_ATOMS: atom_id res chain seq x y z
N ARG A 1 -11.08 0.46 24.88
CA ARG A 1 -12.45 0.11 25.34
C ARG A 1 -13.38 1.27 24.99
N HIS A 2 -13.90 1.31 23.76
CA HIS A 2 -14.77 2.39 23.29
C HIS A 2 -16.20 2.17 23.79
N ARG A 3 -16.70 3.16 24.53
CA ARG A 3 -18.05 3.18 25.12
C ARG A 3 -19.02 3.59 24.01
N ALA A 4 -19.98 2.73 23.69
CA ALA A 4 -21.03 3.04 22.71
C ALA A 4 -21.86 4.25 23.18
N PRO A 5 -22.30 5.14 22.27
CA PRO A 5 -23.17 6.25 22.61
C PRO A 5 -24.54 5.71 23.05
N ALA A 6 -25.03 6.18 24.20
CA ALA A 6 -26.31 5.80 24.73
C ALA A 6 -27.44 6.23 23.76
N THR A 7 -28.26 5.28 23.33
CA THR A 7 -29.50 5.54 22.59
C THR A 7 -30.37 6.52 23.38
N PRO A 8 -30.89 7.59 22.75
CA PRO A 8 -31.79 8.51 23.42
C PRO A 8 -33.09 7.75 23.73
N THR A 9 -33.27 7.42 25.00
CA THR A 9 -34.52 6.83 25.49
C THR A 9 -35.64 7.84 25.26
N ALA A 10 -36.71 7.39 24.60
CA ALA A 10 -37.92 8.19 24.36
C ALA A 10 -38.41 8.80 25.68
N ARG A 11 -38.06 10.06 25.93
CA ARG A 11 -38.54 10.81 27.09
C ARG A 11 -39.96 11.26 26.77
N ARG A 12 -40.92 10.36 27.05
CA ARG A 12 -42.34 10.72 27.17
C ARG A 12 -42.44 11.86 28.19
N GLY A 13 -43.12 12.94 27.85
CA GLY A 13 -43.30 14.10 28.74
C GLY A 13 -43.76 13.64 30.12
N ARG A 14 -42.87 13.77 31.12
CA ARG A 14 -43.23 13.58 32.53
C ARG A 14 -43.48 14.96 33.12
N VAL A 15 -44.64 15.13 33.73
CA VAL A 15 -44.92 16.27 34.59
C VAL A 15 -44.14 16.08 35.89
N PRO A 16 -43.30 17.03 36.32
CA PRO A 16 -42.64 16.97 37.62
C PRO A 16 -43.71 16.90 38.73
N GLY A 17 -43.67 15.84 39.55
CA GLY A 17 -44.57 15.67 40.71
C GLY A 17 -45.65 14.58 40.59
N CYS A 18 -45.88 14.01 39.40
CA CYS A 18 -46.81 12.89 39.27
C CYS A 18 -46.14 11.57 39.65
N ARG A 19 -46.37 11.07 40.87
CA ARG A 19 -46.08 9.67 41.22
C ARG A 19 -47.14 8.80 40.56
N ALA A 20 -46.72 7.89 39.68
CA ALA A 20 -47.61 6.84 39.21
C ALA A 20 -47.88 5.91 40.40
N ALA A 21 -49.09 5.97 40.94
CA ALA A 21 -49.62 4.83 41.67
C ALA A 21 -49.73 3.69 40.66
N ASP A 22 -49.14 2.56 41.00
CA ASP A 22 -49.40 1.27 40.34
C ASP A 22 -48.85 1.11 38.93
N GLY A 23 -47.52 1.20 38.78
CA GLY A 23 -46.74 0.32 37.88
C GLY A 23 -47.03 0.33 36.36
N ALA A 24 -48.01 1.07 35.84
CA ALA A 24 -48.46 0.95 34.46
C ALA A 24 -48.43 2.30 33.73
N ARG A 25 -47.47 2.40 32.79
CA ARG A 25 -47.39 3.29 31.60
C ARG A 25 -47.84 4.74 31.81
N THR A 26 -46.89 5.59 32.17
CA THR A 26 -47.09 7.04 32.39
C THR A 26 -47.11 7.84 31.08
N SER A 27 -48.21 7.79 30.33
CA SER A 27 -48.53 8.84 29.34
C SER A 27 -50.04 9.01 29.22
N TYR A 28 -50.53 10.24 29.37
CA TYR A 28 -51.94 10.57 29.11
C TYR A 28 -52.24 10.52 27.61
N PRO A 29 -53.42 10.03 27.19
CA PRO A 29 -53.90 10.15 25.81
C PRO A 29 -54.09 11.61 25.40
N ASP A 30 -53.77 11.93 24.15
CA ASP A 30 -53.86 13.30 23.61
C ASP A 30 -55.27 13.88 23.72
N ALA A 31 -56.30 13.04 23.53
CA ALA A 31 -57.69 13.46 23.68
C ALA A 31 -58.03 13.94 25.11
N LEU A 32 -57.44 13.31 26.13
CA LEU A 32 -57.62 13.72 27.52
C LEU A 32 -56.82 14.99 27.84
N LEU A 33 -55.63 15.15 27.25
CA LEU A 33 -54.85 16.37 27.37
C LEU A 33 -55.56 17.56 26.70
N ALA A 34 -56.14 17.35 25.51
CA ALA A 34 -56.92 18.36 24.79
C ALA A 34 -58.16 18.81 25.56
N LEU A 35 -58.84 17.89 26.25
CA LEU A 35 -60.04 18.18 27.03
C LEU A 35 -59.75 18.91 28.34
N ARG A 36 -58.56 18.70 28.93
CA ARG A 36 -58.25 19.12 30.31
C ARG A 36 -57.27 20.29 30.39
N LEU A 37 -56.54 20.59 29.33
CA LEU A 37 -55.59 21.70 29.30
C LEU A 37 -56.20 22.95 28.63
N PRO A 38 -55.82 24.16 29.06
CA PRO A 38 -56.02 25.38 28.29
C PRO A 38 -55.43 25.26 26.88
N GLY A 39 -56.04 25.93 25.89
CA GLY A 39 -55.69 25.76 24.47
C GLY A 39 -54.24 26.14 24.13
N ASP A 40 -53.70 27.17 24.76
CA ASP A 40 -52.30 27.58 24.66
C ASP A 40 -51.33 26.52 25.22
N ALA A 41 -51.65 25.93 26.37
CA ALA A 41 -50.87 24.85 26.97
C ALA A 41 -50.89 23.57 26.12
N PHE A 42 -52.03 23.22 25.54
CA PHE A 42 -52.14 22.06 24.63
C PHE A 42 -51.39 22.29 23.31
N ASN A 43 -51.45 23.50 22.75
CA ASN A 43 -50.67 23.87 21.56
C ASN A 43 -49.17 23.81 21.82
N ALA A 44 -48.70 24.31 22.96
CA ALA A 44 -47.29 24.20 23.35
C ALA A 44 -46.82 22.74 23.47
N TYR A 45 -47.68 21.86 24.01
CA TYR A 45 -47.44 20.41 24.04
C TYR A 45 -47.32 19.81 22.63
N LEU A 46 -48.25 20.12 21.73
CA LEU A 46 -48.23 19.62 20.35
C LEU A 46 -46.98 20.08 19.59
N THR A 47 -46.63 21.36 19.68
CA THR A 47 -45.42 21.92 19.07
C THR A 47 -44.17 21.22 19.58
N SER A 48 -44.04 21.06 20.91
CA SER A 48 -42.90 20.38 21.51
C SER A 48 -42.79 18.93 21.04
N ARG A 49 -43.92 18.23 20.91
CA ARG A 49 -43.96 16.84 20.43
C ARG A 49 -43.59 16.73 18.96
N LEU A 50 -44.08 17.64 18.11
CA LEU A 50 -43.72 17.70 16.70
C LEU A 50 -42.22 17.92 16.53
N GLN A 51 -41.65 18.88 17.24
CA GLN A 51 -40.20 19.16 17.23
C GLN A 51 -39.37 17.94 17.64
N LEU A 52 -39.82 17.15 18.60
CA LEU A 52 -39.14 15.92 19.02
C LEU A 52 -39.17 14.84 17.94
N GLU A 53 -40.31 14.67 17.25
CA GLU A 53 -40.41 13.71 16.14
C GLU A 53 -39.58 14.18 14.93
N GLU A 54 -39.63 15.47 14.58
CA GLU A 54 -38.78 16.05 13.53
C GLU A 54 -37.29 15.85 13.84
N ALA A 55 -36.86 16.14 15.08
CA ALA A 55 -35.47 15.93 15.50
C ALA A 55 -35.07 14.45 15.45
N ARG A 56 -35.98 13.54 15.79
CA ARG A 56 -35.75 12.09 15.69
C ARG A 56 -35.59 11.66 14.24
N LEU A 57 -36.52 12.06 13.36
CA LEU A 57 -36.47 11.75 11.93
C LEU A 57 -35.20 12.31 11.28
N ALA A 58 -34.84 13.56 11.61
CA ALA A 58 -33.59 14.17 11.14
C ALA A 58 -32.37 13.35 11.56
N SER A 59 -32.30 12.91 12.83
CA SER A 59 -31.23 12.06 13.34
C SER A 59 -31.17 10.70 12.63
N GLU A 60 -32.32 10.09 12.35
CA GLU A 60 -32.39 8.81 11.61
C GLU A 60 -31.91 8.96 10.16
N VAL A 61 -32.29 10.05 9.48
CA VAL A 61 -31.83 10.39 8.12
C VAL A 61 -30.32 10.64 8.10
N ASP A 62 -29.82 11.49 9.00
CA ASP A 62 -28.39 11.77 9.14
C ASP A 62 -27.58 10.49 9.39
N GLY A 63 -28.09 9.61 10.26
CA GLY A 63 -27.48 8.32 10.54
C GLY A 63 -27.48 7.38 9.33
N ARG A 64 -28.50 7.44 8.47
CA ARG A 64 -28.53 6.66 7.22
C ARG A 64 -27.52 7.22 6.20
N VAL A 65 -27.49 8.53 6.01
CA VAL A 65 -26.54 9.19 5.09
C VAL A 65 -25.10 8.92 5.53
N ARG A 66 -24.77 9.09 6.82
CA ARG A 66 -23.43 8.80 7.35
C ARG A 66 -23.00 7.36 7.11
N ARG A 67 -23.90 6.40 7.35
CA ARG A 67 -23.61 4.97 7.10
C ARG A 67 -23.35 4.69 5.62
N GLN A 68 -24.15 5.28 4.73
CA GLN A 68 -23.96 5.10 3.29
C GLN A 68 -22.64 5.70 2.82
N VAL A 69 -22.31 6.93 3.25
CA VAL A 69 -21.02 7.57 2.93
C VAL A 69 -19.86 6.74 3.46
N GLN A 70 -19.93 6.23 4.69
CA GLN A 70 -18.89 5.38 5.26
C GLN A 70 -18.73 4.07 4.49
N ALA A 71 -19.82 3.44 4.07
CA ALA A 71 -19.77 2.22 3.28
C ALA A 71 -19.12 2.43 1.91
N GLU A 72 -19.43 3.54 1.22
CA GLU A 72 -18.81 3.84 -0.06
C GLU A 72 -17.32 4.21 0.08
N LEU A 73 -16.94 4.97 1.11
CA LEU A 73 -15.53 5.26 1.38
C LEU A 73 -14.73 3.99 1.69
N ALA A 74 -15.29 3.08 2.49
CA ALA A 74 -14.66 1.80 2.79
C ALA A 74 -14.47 0.96 1.52
N ARG A 75 -15.49 0.92 0.65
CA ARG A 75 -15.43 0.22 -0.64
C ARG A 75 -14.35 0.79 -1.56
N LEU A 76 -14.25 2.13 -1.66
CA LEU A 76 -13.20 2.78 -2.47
C LEU A 76 -11.80 2.46 -1.91
N ALA A 77 -11.62 2.52 -0.59
CA ALA A 77 -10.35 2.20 0.04
C ALA A 77 -9.92 0.74 -0.21
N GLU A 78 -10.85 -0.21 -0.19
CA GLU A 78 -10.57 -1.61 -0.52
C GLU A 78 -10.09 -1.77 -1.97
N PHE A 79 -10.76 -1.12 -2.94
CA PHE A 79 -10.31 -1.13 -4.33
C PHE A 79 -8.92 -0.52 -4.54
N GLU A 80 -8.62 0.57 -3.83
CA GLU A 80 -7.29 1.19 -3.85
C GLU A 80 -6.23 0.27 -3.24
N ASP A 81 -6.52 -0.37 -2.10
CA ASP A 81 -5.60 -1.29 -1.44
C ASP A 81 -5.26 -2.51 -2.32
N ASP A 82 -6.27 -3.06 -3.00
CA ASP A 82 -6.15 -4.12 -3.98
C ASP A 82 -5.28 -3.72 -5.17
N ARG A 83 -5.48 -2.51 -5.69
CA ARG A 83 -4.69 -1.95 -6.79
C ARG A 83 -3.23 -1.79 -6.36
N ASP A 84 -3.00 -1.24 -5.17
CA ASP A 84 -1.67 -1.06 -4.59
C ASP A 84 -0.96 -2.39 -4.38
N GLY A 85 -1.71 -3.44 -4.01
CA GLY A 85 -1.18 -4.81 -3.87
C GLY A 85 -0.66 -5.36 -5.20
N ARG A 86 -1.50 -5.32 -6.24
CA ARG A 86 -1.10 -5.81 -7.57
C ARG A 86 0.10 -5.05 -8.14
N GLU A 87 0.14 -3.73 -7.95
CA GLU A 87 1.26 -2.90 -8.39
C GLU A 87 2.54 -3.21 -7.60
N ALA A 88 2.43 -3.40 -6.28
CA ALA A 88 3.56 -3.79 -5.43
C ALA A 88 4.12 -5.15 -5.83
N ASP A 89 3.26 -6.15 -6.08
CA ASP A 89 3.69 -7.48 -6.51
C ASP A 89 4.42 -7.43 -7.87
N ALA A 90 3.93 -6.59 -8.79
CA ALA A 90 4.57 -6.40 -10.09
C ALA A 90 5.94 -5.73 -9.97
N LEU A 91 6.04 -4.68 -9.16
CA LEU A 91 7.30 -3.99 -8.89
C LEU A 91 8.29 -4.89 -8.14
N GLN A 92 7.82 -5.67 -7.16
CA GLN A 92 8.64 -6.65 -6.45
C GLN A 92 9.25 -7.67 -7.42
N ARG A 93 8.42 -8.27 -8.30
CA ARG A 93 8.89 -9.20 -9.33
C ARG A 93 9.92 -8.54 -10.24
N HIS A 94 9.65 -7.32 -10.70
CA HIS A 94 10.59 -6.57 -11.52
C HIS A 94 11.93 -6.34 -10.81
N ILE A 95 11.94 -5.91 -9.54
CA ILE A 95 13.17 -5.66 -8.79
C ILE A 95 13.98 -6.95 -8.63
N VAL A 96 13.32 -8.04 -8.21
CA VAL A 96 13.99 -9.33 -7.98
C VAL A 96 14.55 -9.88 -9.28
N ASP A 97 13.73 -9.95 -10.32
CA ASP A 97 14.09 -10.60 -11.58
C ASP A 97 14.98 -9.73 -12.46
N GLU A 98 14.73 -8.42 -12.56
CA GLU A 98 15.38 -7.56 -13.58
C GLU A 98 16.53 -6.71 -13.03
N ILE A 99 16.62 -6.58 -11.70
CA ILE A 99 17.62 -5.73 -11.06
C ILE A 99 18.55 -6.54 -10.18
N LEU A 100 18.00 -7.30 -9.23
CA LEU A 100 18.81 -8.06 -8.27
C LEU A 100 19.47 -9.29 -8.89
N THR A 101 18.83 -9.91 -9.87
CA THR A 101 19.33 -11.11 -10.55
C THR A 101 20.14 -10.75 -11.79
N LEU A 102 21.42 -11.12 -11.82
CA LEU A 102 22.25 -10.97 -13.02
C LEU A 102 21.91 -12.08 -14.01
N LYS A 103 21.76 -11.74 -15.28
CA LYS A 103 21.26 -12.63 -16.32
C LYS A 103 22.03 -12.46 -17.62
N CYS A 104 22.00 -13.49 -18.46
CA CYS A 104 22.42 -13.38 -19.85
C CYS A 104 21.66 -12.24 -20.55
N PRO A 105 22.35 -11.36 -21.29
CA PRO A 105 21.74 -10.17 -21.92
C PRO A 105 20.86 -10.47 -23.14
N ARG A 106 20.78 -11.73 -23.59
CA ARG A 106 19.91 -12.11 -24.71
C ARG A 106 18.49 -12.37 -24.23
N GLU A 107 17.55 -11.67 -24.84
CA GLU A 107 16.11 -11.77 -24.55
C GLU A 107 15.53 -13.19 -24.63
N GLY A 108 16.04 -14.03 -25.54
CA GLY A 108 15.58 -15.42 -25.66
C GLY A 108 16.18 -16.39 -24.62
N CYS A 109 17.20 -15.97 -23.87
CA CYS A 109 17.90 -16.83 -22.91
C CYS A 109 17.61 -16.40 -21.47
N ARG A 110 18.02 -15.18 -21.11
CA ARG A 110 17.92 -14.56 -19.76
C ARG A 110 18.29 -15.48 -18.58
N GLN A 111 19.15 -16.47 -18.83
CA GLN A 111 19.64 -17.41 -17.82
C GLN A 111 20.36 -16.63 -16.72
N ALA A 112 19.92 -16.82 -15.48
CA ALA A 112 20.56 -16.23 -14.32
C ALA A 112 21.96 -16.84 -14.10
N TYR A 113 22.87 -16.02 -13.59
CA TYR A 113 24.18 -16.43 -13.12
C TYR A 113 24.47 -15.68 -11.82
N ASP A 114 25.13 -16.34 -10.87
CA ASP A 114 25.40 -15.74 -9.55
C ASP A 114 26.90 -15.49 -9.36
N ASP A 115 27.73 -16.53 -9.58
CA ASP A 115 29.16 -16.45 -9.25
C ASP A 115 30.07 -16.97 -10.36
N PHE A 116 31.19 -16.26 -10.53
CA PHE A 116 32.32 -16.71 -11.32
C PHE A 116 33.63 -16.41 -10.60
N GLU A 117 34.56 -17.37 -10.66
CA GLU A 117 35.94 -17.21 -10.22
C GLU A 117 36.83 -17.16 -11.46
N GLY A 118 37.00 -15.97 -12.06
CA GLY A 118 37.76 -15.88 -13.31
C GLY A 118 37.67 -14.53 -14.00
N CYS A 119 37.93 -14.54 -15.31
CA CYS A 119 37.82 -13.37 -16.15
C CYS A 119 36.39 -12.84 -16.19
N ALA A 120 36.20 -11.51 -16.16
CA ALA A 120 34.91 -10.86 -16.33
C ALA A 120 34.38 -10.89 -17.78
N ALA A 121 35.04 -11.62 -18.69
CA ALA A 121 34.51 -11.98 -20.01
C ALA A 121 33.69 -13.27 -19.87
N LEU A 122 32.41 -13.12 -19.52
CA LEU A 122 31.53 -14.23 -19.19
C LEU A 122 30.99 -14.91 -20.44
N VAL A 123 30.70 -16.21 -20.33
CA VAL A 123 30.13 -17.02 -21.41
C VAL A 123 28.84 -17.67 -20.92
N CYS A 124 27.75 -17.48 -21.64
CA CYS A 124 26.49 -18.13 -21.33
C CYS A 124 26.51 -19.59 -21.76
N SER A 125 26.38 -20.52 -20.81
CA SER A 125 26.35 -21.96 -21.08
C SER A 125 25.13 -22.44 -21.90
N ARG A 126 24.06 -21.63 -21.97
CA ARG A 126 22.82 -21.95 -22.68
C ARG A 126 22.79 -21.47 -24.12
N CYS A 127 23.51 -20.39 -24.44
CA CYS A 127 23.60 -19.87 -25.80
C CYS A 127 24.72 -20.58 -26.55
N ARG A 128 24.39 -21.59 -27.35
CA ARG A 128 25.38 -22.39 -28.10
C ARG A 128 25.60 -21.87 -29.52
N ASP A 129 24.53 -21.56 -30.24
CA ASP A 129 24.61 -21.04 -31.61
C ASP A 129 23.54 -19.97 -31.86
N PRO A 130 23.92 -18.69 -32.06
CA PRO A 130 25.28 -18.18 -31.89
C PRO A 130 25.71 -18.24 -30.41
N PRO A 131 27.01 -18.38 -30.08
CA PRO A 131 27.48 -18.29 -28.70
C PRO A 131 27.26 -16.88 -28.13
N CYS A 132 27.09 -16.75 -26.81
CA CYS A 132 26.92 -15.46 -26.13
C CYS A 132 28.04 -15.26 -25.10
N HIS A 133 28.96 -14.37 -25.44
CA HIS A 133 30.02 -13.86 -24.59
C HIS A 133 29.65 -12.44 -24.20
N PHE A 134 29.69 -12.10 -22.92
CA PHE A 134 29.25 -10.79 -22.46
C PHE A 134 30.11 -10.27 -21.32
N CYS A 135 30.10 -8.94 -21.16
CA CYS A 135 30.89 -8.28 -20.14
C CYS A 135 30.24 -8.41 -18.75
N GLY A 136 30.98 -8.90 -17.75
CA GLY A 136 30.50 -8.99 -16.37
C GLY A 136 30.27 -7.65 -15.68
N TRP A 137 30.86 -6.54 -16.17
CA TRP A 137 30.69 -5.20 -15.57
C TRP A 137 29.41 -4.49 -16.02
N CYS A 138 28.99 -4.71 -17.27
CA CYS A 138 27.90 -3.95 -17.89
C CYS A 138 26.83 -4.80 -18.58
N LEU A 139 27.06 -6.11 -18.70
CA LEU A 139 26.22 -7.08 -19.41
C LEU A 139 26.11 -6.87 -20.93
N HIS A 140 27.04 -6.15 -21.56
CA HIS A 140 27.01 -5.99 -23.02
C HIS A 140 27.28 -7.32 -23.73
N ASP A 141 26.37 -7.77 -24.61
CA ASP A 141 26.57 -8.94 -25.48
C ASP A 141 27.62 -8.63 -26.55
N CYS A 142 28.76 -9.30 -26.46
CA CYS A 142 29.90 -9.17 -27.37
C CYS A 142 29.92 -10.29 -28.43
N GLY A 143 28.92 -11.17 -28.45
CA GLY A 143 28.87 -12.31 -29.38
C GLY A 143 29.87 -13.40 -29.00
N ARG A 144 31.05 -13.40 -29.64
CA ARG A 144 32.04 -14.51 -29.54
C ARG A 144 33.22 -14.25 -28.59
N ASP A 145 33.52 -13.00 -28.29
CA ASP A 145 34.60 -12.65 -27.37
C ASP A 145 34.33 -11.32 -26.68
N ALA A 146 34.31 -11.32 -25.35
CA ALA A 146 34.10 -10.13 -24.53
C ALA A 146 35.39 -9.54 -23.95
N HIS A 147 36.57 -10.16 -24.15
CA HIS A 147 37.82 -9.70 -23.54
C HIS A 147 38.19 -8.27 -23.92
N ALA A 148 38.09 -7.93 -25.21
CA ALA A 148 38.36 -6.58 -25.69
C ALA A 148 37.47 -5.54 -24.98
N HIS A 149 36.17 -5.83 -24.86
CA HIS A 149 35.22 -4.95 -24.17
C HIS A 149 35.52 -4.85 -22.68
N VAL A 150 35.77 -5.96 -21.98
CA VAL A 150 36.06 -5.99 -20.54
C VAL A 150 37.29 -5.14 -20.20
N ARG A 151 38.34 -5.21 -21.03
CA ARG A 151 39.57 -4.45 -20.83
C ARG A 151 39.32 -2.94 -20.78
N THR A 152 38.42 -2.43 -21.63
CA THR A 152 38.15 -0.99 -21.80
C THR A 152 36.73 -0.60 -21.36
N CYS A 153 36.04 -1.44 -20.59
CA CYS A 153 34.64 -1.21 -20.24
C CYS A 153 34.50 0.08 -19.43
N PRO A 154 33.64 1.05 -19.85
CA PRO A 154 33.43 2.29 -19.10
C PRO A 154 32.85 2.09 -17.71
N HIS A 155 32.20 0.95 -17.47
CA HIS A 155 31.63 0.59 -16.17
C HIS A 155 32.63 -0.11 -15.24
N LYS A 156 33.83 -0.45 -15.71
CA LYS A 156 34.85 -1.07 -14.87
C LYS A 156 35.43 -0.02 -13.91
N PRO A 157 35.46 -0.27 -12.59
CA PRO A 157 36.06 0.67 -11.65
C PRO A 157 37.54 0.92 -11.94
N ALA A 158 37.98 2.17 -11.80
CA ALA A 158 39.38 2.55 -11.97
C ALA A 158 40.29 1.80 -10.99
N GLY A 159 41.50 1.43 -11.42
CA GLY A 159 42.45 0.68 -10.59
C GLY A 159 42.17 -0.83 -10.51
N THR A 160 41.09 -1.33 -11.12
CA THR A 160 40.83 -2.77 -11.23
C THR A 160 41.71 -3.39 -12.31
N ASP A 161 42.09 -4.67 -12.14
CA ASP A 161 42.79 -5.45 -13.15
C ASP A 161 42.08 -5.44 -14.52
N ALA A 162 42.86 -5.70 -15.58
CA ALA A 162 42.37 -5.65 -16.95
C ALA A 162 41.19 -6.61 -17.20
N TYR A 163 41.19 -7.80 -16.58
CA TYR A 163 40.27 -8.89 -16.88
C TYR A 163 39.64 -9.50 -15.63
N TYR A 164 40.37 -9.56 -14.53
CA TYR A 164 39.98 -10.27 -13.33
C TYR A 164 39.41 -9.29 -12.30
N PRO A 165 38.18 -9.47 -11.82
CA PRO A 165 37.61 -8.66 -10.75
C PRO A 165 38.26 -9.02 -9.40
N ARG A 166 39.52 -8.62 -9.20
CA ARG A 166 40.29 -8.86 -7.97
C ARG A 166 40.65 -7.53 -7.31
N PRO A 167 40.41 -7.38 -5.99
CA PRO A 167 39.67 -8.29 -5.12
C PRO A 167 38.19 -8.45 -5.53
N ARG A 168 37.56 -9.59 -5.22
CA ARG A 168 36.15 -9.87 -5.58
C ARG A 168 35.19 -8.79 -5.05
N ALA A 169 35.49 -8.24 -3.88
CA ALA A 169 34.76 -7.12 -3.28
C ALA A 169 34.58 -5.93 -4.22
N VAL A 170 35.51 -5.65 -5.15
CA VAL A 170 35.38 -4.55 -6.12
C VAL A 170 34.21 -4.79 -7.07
N PHE A 171 34.00 -6.04 -7.49
CA PHE A 171 32.89 -6.41 -8.35
C PHE A 171 31.56 -6.41 -7.61
N ASP A 172 31.56 -6.92 -6.37
CA ASP A 172 30.37 -6.94 -5.54
C ASP A 172 29.92 -5.51 -5.19
N ASP A 173 30.87 -4.62 -4.84
CA ASP A 173 30.60 -3.20 -4.59
C ASP A 173 30.09 -2.46 -5.83
N HIS A 174 30.66 -2.75 -7.01
CA HIS A 174 30.17 -2.20 -8.28
C HIS A 174 28.72 -2.57 -8.53
N TRP A 175 28.38 -3.87 -8.42
CA TRP A 175 27.03 -4.33 -8.65
C TRP A 175 26.07 -3.91 -7.55
N LYS A 176 26.51 -3.83 -6.29
CA LYS A 176 25.75 -3.26 -5.18
C LYS A 176 25.30 -1.84 -5.49
N ARG A 177 26.24 -0.96 -5.89
CA ARG A 177 25.94 0.43 -6.26
C ARG A 177 25.01 0.52 -7.47
N ARG A 178 25.26 -0.28 -8.51
CA ARG A 178 24.45 -0.29 -9.74
C ARG A 178 23.03 -0.80 -9.49
N LYS A 179 22.87 -1.85 -8.67
CA LYS A 179 21.56 -2.37 -8.26
C LYS A 179 20.79 -1.33 -7.43
N ALA A 180 21.44 -0.72 -6.44
CA ALA A 180 20.83 0.34 -5.62
C ALA A 180 20.31 1.51 -6.47
N ALA A 181 21.10 1.97 -7.45
CA ALA A 181 20.69 3.05 -8.35
C ALA A 181 19.47 2.67 -9.22
N ARG A 182 19.45 1.46 -9.78
CA ARG A 182 18.30 0.97 -10.56
C ARG A 182 17.06 0.73 -9.72
N ILE A 183 17.21 0.30 -8.47
CA ILE A 183 16.09 0.18 -7.52
C ILE A 183 15.53 1.56 -7.20
N ALA A 184 16.38 2.57 -6.95
CA ALA A 184 15.94 3.93 -6.71
C ALA A 184 15.12 4.49 -7.89
N GLU A 185 15.59 4.28 -9.13
CA GLU A 185 14.85 4.65 -10.33
C GLU A 185 13.48 3.95 -10.42
N ALA A 186 13.43 2.64 -10.19
CA ALA A 186 12.19 1.87 -10.22
C ALA A 186 11.20 2.28 -9.11
N MET A 187 11.72 2.64 -7.93
CA MET A 187 10.93 3.07 -6.77
C MET A 187 10.42 4.51 -6.94
N GLU A 188 11.18 5.39 -7.58
CA GLU A 188 10.79 6.80 -7.79
C GLU A 188 9.49 6.92 -8.59
N ALA A 189 9.34 6.08 -9.62
CA ALA A 189 8.13 6.02 -10.44
C ALA A 189 6.90 5.46 -9.72
N ALA A 190 7.08 4.77 -8.59
CA ALA A 190 6.01 4.06 -7.87
C ALA A 190 5.28 4.96 -6.86
N ARG A 191 3.99 4.69 -6.61
CA ARG A 191 3.21 5.42 -5.61
C ARG A 191 3.75 5.18 -4.18
N PRO A 192 3.59 6.14 -3.24
CA PRO A 192 4.12 5.99 -1.88
C PRO A 192 3.65 4.72 -1.15
N ALA A 193 2.37 4.35 -1.28
CA ALA A 193 1.83 3.14 -0.66
C ALA A 193 2.43 1.85 -1.26
N VAL A 194 2.65 1.84 -2.57
CA VAL A 194 3.32 0.75 -3.30
C VAL A 194 4.78 0.63 -2.86
N ARG A 195 5.53 1.74 -2.81
CA ARG A 195 6.90 1.77 -2.28
C ARG A 195 6.97 1.20 -0.87
N ALA A 196 6.08 1.62 0.02
CA ALA A 196 6.06 1.13 1.40
C ALA A 196 5.80 -0.39 1.48
N ARG A 197 4.93 -0.93 0.62
CA ARG A 197 4.68 -2.38 0.51
C ARG A 197 5.94 -3.12 0.04
N VAL A 198 6.58 -2.65 -1.03
CA VAL A 198 7.80 -3.28 -1.57
C VAL A 198 8.97 -3.20 -0.59
N CYS A 199 9.18 -2.06 0.07
CA CYS A 199 10.23 -1.92 1.09
C CYS A 199 10.03 -2.91 2.26
N ARG A 200 8.79 -3.18 2.67
CA ARG A 200 8.52 -4.22 3.67
C ARG A 200 8.79 -5.62 3.13
N ALA A 201 8.36 -5.92 1.91
CA ALA A 201 8.47 -7.25 1.31
C ALA A 201 9.93 -7.63 0.99
N LEU A 202 10.75 -6.67 0.55
CA LEU A 202 12.14 -6.88 0.12
C LEU A 202 13.19 -6.33 1.09
N ARG A 203 12.82 -6.11 2.36
CA ARG A 203 13.69 -5.44 3.35
C ARG A 203 15.13 -5.98 3.36
N VAL A 204 15.29 -7.30 3.45
CA VAL A 204 16.60 -7.96 3.53
C VAL A 204 17.42 -7.69 2.27
N GLN A 205 16.83 -7.89 1.09
CA GLN A 205 17.51 -7.69 -0.19
C GLN A 205 17.90 -6.23 -0.42
N LEU A 206 17.06 -5.29 0.02
CA LEU A 206 17.33 -3.86 -0.06
C LEU A 206 18.48 -3.46 0.87
N ASP A 207 18.52 -4.00 2.08
CA ASP A 207 19.62 -3.76 3.04
C ASP A 207 20.96 -4.31 2.50
N GLU A 208 20.95 -5.52 1.91
CA GLU A 208 22.13 -6.14 1.31
C GLU A 208 22.74 -5.26 0.21
N VAL A 209 21.91 -4.66 -0.65
CA VAL A 209 22.37 -3.74 -1.70
C VAL A 209 22.57 -2.30 -1.20
N GLY A 210 22.31 -2.03 0.08
CA GLY A 210 22.49 -0.71 0.70
C GLY A 210 21.49 0.34 0.22
N TYR A 211 20.31 -0.08 -0.23
CA TYR A 211 19.22 0.83 -0.60
C TYR A 211 18.55 1.41 0.66
N GLY A 212 18.50 2.75 0.78
CA GLY A 212 17.93 3.45 1.94
C GLY A 212 18.93 3.89 3.02
N ALA A 213 20.22 3.56 2.86
CA ALA A 213 21.31 4.08 3.70
C ALA A 213 21.91 5.41 3.18
N GLN A 214 21.17 6.12 2.33
CA GLN A 214 21.55 7.39 1.70
C GLN A 214 20.70 8.53 2.24
#